data_AF-A0AAP9WG57-F1
#
_entry.id   AF-A0AAP9WG57-F1
#
_cell.length_a   1.000
_cell.length_b   1.000
_cell.length_c   1.000
_cell.angle_alpha   90.00
_cell.angle_beta   90.00
_cell.angle_gamma   90.00
#
_symmetry.space_group_name_H-M   'P 1'
#
loop_
_entity.id
_entity.type
_entity.pdbx_description
1 polymer ?
#
loop_
_entity_poly.entity_id
_entity_poly.type
_entity_poly.pdbx_seq_one_letter_code
_entity_poly.pdbx_strand_id
1 'polypeptide(L)'
;MMTPHSTAKTAKLSEEALGRLYYSNEPSVDNFSLLRYKKTFESLLSNGTADEQDVAALGMVYYNLNDRNNFSKLLLEHIDRFNSIPLLIIYVLGKLNKRWRGDESSKDILAYWFNHHLNAKQLPVEFVLHFDSLPFLRDLYTLKHRLLVMASISKDYVVTLTAGPLKYETPYELIPDENMTYQFTKDIGIDIANKTFTKEKKEFLEYYMGTDALDSALMHLTPKSVSSFPDRSEYFTANI
;
A
#
# COMPACT_ATOMS: atom_id res chain seq x y z
N MET A 1 -37.80 -6.49 31.85
CA MET A 1 -36.39 -6.64 31.41
C MET A 1 -36.00 -5.36 30.71
N MET A 2 -35.15 -4.54 31.32
CA MET A 2 -34.54 -3.39 30.67
C MET A 2 -33.42 -3.91 29.75
N THR A 3 -33.47 -3.53 28.48
CA THR A 3 -32.34 -3.71 27.56
C THR A 3 -31.19 -2.84 28.04
N PRO A 4 -29.95 -3.35 28.12
CA PRO A 4 -28.80 -2.52 28.45
C PRO A 4 -28.61 -1.50 27.32
N HIS A 5 -28.70 -0.21 27.64
CA HIS A 5 -28.25 0.85 26.75
C HIS A 5 -26.77 0.63 26.48
N SER A 6 -26.46 0.24 25.24
CA SER A 6 -25.10 0.25 24.72
C SER A 6 -24.57 1.68 24.84
N THR A 7 -23.52 1.84 25.63
CA THR A 7 -22.74 3.09 25.77
C THR A 7 -21.71 3.24 24.65
N ALA A 8 -21.85 2.51 23.55
CA ALA A 8 -21.02 2.73 22.38
C ALA A 8 -21.30 4.14 21.84
N LYS A 9 -20.39 5.07 22.15
CA LYS A 9 -20.37 6.42 21.61
C LYS A 9 -20.54 6.29 20.10
N THR A 10 -21.61 6.87 19.54
CA THR A 10 -21.82 6.88 18.08
C THR A 10 -20.55 7.44 17.44
N ALA A 11 -19.78 6.61 16.74
CA ALA A 11 -18.54 7.02 16.11
C ALA A 11 -18.83 8.23 15.21
N LYS A 12 -17.94 9.23 15.24
CA LYS A 12 -18.10 10.40 14.37
C LYS A 12 -18.07 9.89 12.92
N LEU A 13 -18.87 10.49 12.02
CA LEU A 13 -18.95 10.02 10.64
C LEU A 13 -17.58 10.00 9.94
N SER A 14 -16.68 10.92 10.30
CA SER A 14 -15.29 10.95 9.83
C SER A 14 -14.49 9.74 10.30
N GLU A 15 -14.67 9.28 11.54
CA GLU A 15 -14.04 8.04 12.05
C GLU A 15 -14.56 6.81 11.29
N GLU A 16 -15.87 6.74 11.03
CA GLU A 16 -16.48 5.68 10.21
C GLU A 16 -15.89 5.68 8.79
N ALA A 17 -15.85 6.84 8.14
CA ALA A 17 -15.33 6.98 6.79
C ALA A 17 -13.84 6.63 6.71
N LEU A 18 -13.00 7.16 7.59
CA LEU A 18 -11.56 6.89 7.62
C LEU A 18 -11.25 5.42 7.98
N GLY A 19 -12.11 4.74 8.74
CA GLY A 19 -11.98 3.31 9.02
C GLY A 19 -12.35 2.39 7.84
N ARG A 20 -13.10 2.90 6.84
CA ARG A 20 -13.60 2.11 5.71
C ARG A 20 -12.97 2.49 4.36
N LEU A 21 -12.50 3.73 4.23
CA LEU A 21 -11.91 4.25 3.00
C LEU A 21 -10.41 4.01 2.95
N TYR A 22 -9.92 3.43 1.86
CA TYR A 22 -8.50 3.20 1.62
C TYR A 22 -8.13 3.45 0.16
N TYR A 23 -6.83 3.55 -0.12
CA TYR A 23 -6.33 3.74 -1.48
C TYR A 23 -6.34 2.43 -2.26
N SER A 24 -7.24 2.33 -3.23
CA SER A 24 -7.38 1.16 -4.11
C SER A 24 -7.76 1.58 -5.52
N ASN A 25 -7.62 0.64 -6.47
CA ASN A 25 -8.02 0.82 -7.88
C ASN A 25 -9.55 0.94 -8.06
N GLU A 26 -10.31 0.37 -7.13
CA GLU A 26 -11.77 0.43 -7.09
C GLU A 26 -12.24 1.13 -5.80
N PRO A 27 -13.48 1.64 -5.74
CA PRO A 27 -14.02 2.19 -4.49
C PRO A 27 -14.07 1.13 -3.38
N SER A 28 -13.66 1.49 -2.16
CA SER A 28 -13.63 0.56 -1.04
C SER A 28 -14.99 0.30 -0.38
N VAL A 29 -15.98 1.15 -0.65
CA VAL A 29 -17.36 1.03 -0.17
C VAL A 29 -18.35 1.33 -1.30
N ASP A 30 -19.61 0.99 -1.08
CA ASP A 30 -20.68 1.19 -2.06
C ASP A 30 -20.95 2.69 -2.35
N ASN A 31 -21.51 2.95 -3.53
CA ASN A 31 -21.81 4.31 -4.00
C ASN A 31 -22.78 5.08 -3.09
N PHE A 32 -23.71 4.39 -2.43
CA PHE A 32 -24.66 5.05 -1.54
C PHE A 32 -23.93 5.59 -0.29
N SER A 33 -23.07 4.77 0.32
CA SER A 33 -22.20 5.19 1.42
C SER A 33 -21.31 6.38 1.02
N LEU A 34 -20.66 6.33 -0.15
CA LEU A 34 -19.81 7.43 -0.64
C LEU A 34 -20.58 8.74 -0.84
N LEU A 35 -21.76 8.68 -1.46
CA LEU A 35 -22.58 9.87 -1.69
C LEU A 35 -23.11 10.47 -0.38
N ARG A 36 -23.46 9.62 0.59
CA ARG A 36 -23.83 10.06 1.95
C ARG A 36 -22.66 10.82 2.59
N TYR A 37 -21.46 10.22 2.62
CA TYR A 37 -20.28 10.86 3.17
C TYR A 37 -19.97 12.19 2.48
N LYS A 38 -19.94 12.19 1.14
CA LYS A 38 -19.71 13.39 0.33
C LYS A 38 -20.65 14.52 0.73
N LYS A 39 -21.97 14.27 0.68
CA LYS A 39 -22.98 15.29 0.98
C LYS A 39 -22.83 15.86 2.39
N THR A 40 -22.57 15.00 3.38
CA THR A 40 -22.43 15.44 4.76
C THR A 40 -21.17 16.29 4.95
N PHE A 41 -20.01 15.83 4.49
CA PHE A 41 -18.75 16.57 4.69
C PHE A 41 -18.69 17.85 3.85
N GLU A 42 -19.22 17.85 2.62
CA GLU A 42 -19.34 19.09 1.81
C GLU A 42 -20.21 20.13 2.51
N SER A 43 -21.30 19.71 3.17
CA SER A 43 -22.15 20.62 3.94
C SER A 43 -21.43 21.17 5.18
N LEU A 44 -20.66 20.36 5.90
CA LEU A 44 -19.86 20.83 7.03
C LEU A 44 -18.79 21.83 6.57
N LEU A 45 -18.16 21.56 5.42
CA LEU A 45 -17.16 22.45 4.82
C LEU A 45 -17.79 23.78 4.40
N SER A 46 -18.92 23.77 3.69
CA SER A 46 -19.62 24.98 3.25
C SER A 46 -20.12 25.85 4.41
N ASN A 47 -20.47 25.21 5.53
CA ASN A 47 -20.95 25.89 6.73
C ASN A 47 -19.81 26.35 7.65
N GLY A 48 -18.56 26.04 7.31
CA GLY A 48 -17.38 26.41 8.12
C GLY A 48 -17.23 25.62 9.42
N THR A 49 -17.93 24.49 9.58
CA THR A 49 -17.91 23.66 10.80
C THR A 49 -17.11 22.37 10.64
N ALA A 50 -16.50 22.14 9.47
CA ALA A 50 -15.62 21.00 9.24
C ALA A 50 -14.31 21.16 10.02
N ASP A 51 -13.90 20.12 10.75
CA ASP A 51 -12.57 20.01 11.35
C ASP A 51 -11.60 19.25 10.42
N GLU A 52 -10.36 19.10 10.87
CA GLU A 52 -9.29 18.42 10.12
C GLU A 52 -9.67 16.99 9.73
N GLN A 53 -10.34 16.24 10.61
CA GLN A 53 -10.76 14.86 10.33
C GLN A 53 -11.88 14.79 9.30
N ASP A 54 -12.81 15.75 9.32
CA ASP A 54 -13.86 15.84 8.31
C ASP A 54 -13.29 16.18 6.93
N VAL A 55 -12.26 17.04 6.88
CA VAL A 55 -11.53 17.34 5.64
C VAL A 55 -10.73 16.13 5.15
N ALA A 56 -10.05 15.42 6.05
CA ALA A 56 -9.35 14.17 5.74
C ALA A 56 -10.31 13.13 5.14
N ALA A 57 -11.47 12.93 5.78
CA ALA A 57 -12.50 12.02 5.33
C ALA A 57 -13.07 12.42 3.97
N LEU A 58 -13.34 13.71 3.74
CA LEU A 58 -13.81 14.20 2.44
C LEU A 58 -12.74 14.02 1.34
N GLY A 59 -11.47 14.22 1.65
CA GLY A 59 -10.36 13.88 0.76
C GLY A 59 -10.42 12.42 0.33
N MET A 60 -10.54 11.48 1.28
CA MET A 60 -10.67 10.05 0.96
C MET A 60 -11.94 9.72 0.15
N VAL A 61 -13.03 10.45 0.35
CA VAL A 61 -14.26 10.32 -0.44
C VAL A 61 -14.03 10.76 -1.89
N TYR A 62 -13.43 11.95 -2.11
CA TYR A 62 -13.07 12.40 -3.46
C TYR A 62 -12.11 11.43 -4.14
N TYR A 63 -11.16 10.85 -3.38
CA TYR A 63 -10.29 9.79 -3.89
C TYR A 63 -11.10 8.59 -4.42
N ASN A 64 -11.97 8.03 -3.60
CA ASN A 64 -12.75 6.85 -3.95
C ASN A 64 -13.74 7.10 -5.10
N LEU A 65 -14.27 8.33 -5.22
CA LEU A 65 -15.12 8.80 -6.31
C LEU A 65 -14.36 9.14 -7.60
N ASN A 66 -13.04 9.02 -7.63
CA ASN A 66 -12.19 9.42 -8.76
C ASN A 66 -12.26 10.93 -9.10
N ASP A 67 -12.57 11.79 -8.12
CA ASP A 67 -12.68 13.24 -8.29
C ASP A 67 -11.35 13.95 -7.95
N ARG A 68 -10.40 13.86 -8.89
CA ARG A 68 -9.01 14.34 -8.71
C ARG A 68 -8.91 15.85 -8.46
N ASN A 69 -9.79 16.62 -9.09
CA ASN A 69 -9.78 18.09 -9.01
C ASN A 69 -10.20 18.54 -7.61
N ASN A 70 -11.33 18.03 -7.12
CA ASN A 70 -11.80 18.40 -5.78
C ASN A 70 -10.90 17.84 -4.68
N PHE A 71 -10.34 16.64 -4.85
CA PHE A 71 -9.32 16.11 -3.93
C PHE A 71 -8.13 17.05 -3.78
N SER A 72 -7.51 17.43 -4.91
CA SER A 72 -6.28 18.24 -4.88
C SER A 72 -6.56 19.64 -4.34
N LYS A 73 -7.65 20.26 -4.81
CA LYS A 73 -8.06 21.59 -4.35
C LYS A 73 -8.35 21.61 -2.86
N LEU A 74 -9.16 20.66 -2.37
CA LEU A 74 -9.53 20.58 -0.96
C LEU A 74 -8.30 20.45 -0.07
N LEU A 75 -7.42 19.49 -0.37
CA LEU A 75 -6.29 19.18 0.51
C LEU A 75 -5.25 20.29 0.48
N LEU A 76 -4.89 20.84 -0.69
CA LEU A 76 -3.93 21.96 -0.76
C LEU A 76 -4.40 23.19 -0.01
N GLU A 77 -5.70 23.51 -0.06
CA GLU A 77 -6.27 24.64 0.69
C GLU A 77 -6.20 24.42 2.21
N HIS A 78 -6.32 23.18 2.68
CA HIS A 78 -6.49 22.87 4.10
C HIS A 78 -5.22 22.37 4.80
N ILE A 79 -4.23 21.85 4.06
CA ILE A 79 -2.93 21.44 4.61
C ILE A 79 -2.28 22.60 5.37
N ASP A 80 -2.18 23.77 4.75
CA ASP A 80 -1.55 24.95 5.35
C ASP A 80 -2.46 25.60 6.39
N ARG A 81 -3.76 25.65 6.13
CA ARG A 81 -4.75 26.21 7.06
C ARG A 81 -4.75 25.50 8.42
N PHE A 82 -4.61 24.16 8.42
CA PHE A 82 -4.55 23.37 9.64
C PHE A 82 -3.12 23.08 10.10
N ASN A 83 -2.09 23.41 9.32
CA ASN A 83 -0.71 23.00 9.56
C ASN A 83 -0.61 21.48 9.80
N SER A 84 -1.29 20.70 8.95
CA SER A 84 -1.57 19.28 9.16
C SER A 84 -0.69 18.35 8.32
N ILE A 85 0.20 17.61 9.00
CA ILE A 85 0.94 16.50 8.41
C ILE A 85 -0.01 15.37 7.94
N PRO A 86 -1.05 14.95 8.70
CA PRO A 86 -2.00 13.95 8.23
C PRO A 86 -2.65 14.29 6.89
N LEU A 87 -3.11 15.53 6.69
CA LEU A 87 -3.69 15.96 5.40
C LEU A 87 -2.65 15.92 4.27
N LEU A 88 -1.41 16.30 4.57
CA LEU A 88 -0.30 16.23 3.62
C LEU A 88 0.00 14.78 3.21
N ILE A 89 0.01 13.84 4.16
CA ILE A 89 0.18 12.41 3.89
C ILE A 89 -0.96 11.91 2.99
N ILE A 90 -2.20 12.29 3.28
CA ILE A 90 -3.36 11.90 2.44
C ILE A 90 -3.16 12.38 1.00
N TYR A 91 -2.78 13.64 0.83
CA TYR A 91 -2.51 14.22 -0.49
C TYR A 91 -1.41 13.45 -1.24
N VAL A 92 -0.26 13.23 -0.59
CA VAL A 92 0.90 12.56 -1.18
C VAL A 92 0.57 11.10 -1.55
N LEU A 93 -0.07 10.35 -0.66
CA LEU A 93 -0.45 8.95 -0.93
C LEU A 93 -1.49 8.85 -2.05
N GLY A 94 -2.48 9.74 -2.07
CA GLY A 94 -3.47 9.79 -3.16
C GLY A 94 -2.84 10.05 -4.52
N LYS A 95 -1.83 10.93 -4.56
CA LYS A 95 -1.05 11.24 -5.77
C LYS A 95 -0.12 10.11 -6.21
N LEU A 96 0.53 9.43 -5.25
CA LEU A 96 1.40 8.28 -5.53
C LEU A 96 0.63 7.05 -5.99
N ASN A 97 -0.66 6.93 -5.67
CA ASN A 97 -1.42 5.75 -6.03
C ASN A 97 -1.55 5.59 -7.56
N LYS A 98 -1.24 4.40 -8.07
CA LYS A 98 -1.26 4.07 -9.50
C LYS A 98 -2.61 4.36 -10.19
N ARG A 99 -3.74 4.25 -9.49
CA ARG A 99 -5.07 4.63 -10.04
C ARG A 99 -5.11 6.09 -10.47
N TRP A 100 -4.39 6.94 -9.74
CA TRP A 100 -4.42 8.38 -9.83
C TRP A 100 -3.16 8.99 -10.41
N ARG A 101 -2.14 8.17 -10.66
CA ARG A 101 -0.95 8.50 -11.44
C ARG A 101 -1.39 9.18 -12.75
N GLY A 102 -1.21 10.50 -12.77
CA GLY A 102 -1.38 11.33 -13.96
C GLY A 102 -0.04 11.45 -14.68
N ASP A 103 0.20 12.60 -15.29
CA ASP A 103 1.47 12.92 -15.96
C ASP A 103 2.59 13.30 -14.97
N GLU A 104 2.25 13.50 -13.69
CA GLU A 104 3.19 13.86 -12.62
C GLU A 104 4.03 12.65 -12.20
N SER A 105 5.35 12.82 -12.12
CA SER A 105 6.25 11.72 -11.76
C SER A 105 6.21 11.45 -10.25
N SER A 106 6.37 10.19 -9.84
CA SER A 106 6.47 9.84 -8.41
C SER A 106 7.65 10.55 -7.73
N LYS A 107 8.71 10.85 -8.49
CA LYS A 107 9.86 11.62 -8.00
C LYS A 107 9.44 13.03 -7.61
N ASP A 108 8.61 13.70 -8.40
CA ASP A 108 8.13 15.06 -8.09
C ASP A 108 7.20 15.05 -6.87
N ILE A 109 6.33 14.05 -6.77
CA ILE A 109 5.42 13.89 -5.63
C ILE A 109 6.20 13.64 -4.33
N LEU A 110 7.22 12.76 -4.36
CA LEU A 110 8.10 12.50 -3.23
C LEU A 110 8.97 13.70 -2.89
N ALA A 111 9.47 14.42 -3.90
CA ALA A 111 10.21 15.66 -3.68
C ALA A 111 9.33 16.72 -3.01
N TYR A 112 8.05 16.82 -3.38
CA TYR A 112 7.09 17.68 -2.69
C TYR A 112 6.97 17.32 -1.21
N TRP A 113 6.80 16.03 -0.89
CA TRP A 113 6.75 15.55 0.50
C TRP A 113 8.01 15.90 1.31
N PHE A 114 9.20 15.58 0.79
CA PHE A 114 10.46 15.72 1.54
C PHE A 114 10.92 17.18 1.66
N ASN A 115 10.46 18.07 0.79
CA ASN A 115 10.76 19.49 0.82
C ASN A 115 9.62 20.35 1.40
N HIS A 116 8.49 19.74 1.80
CA HIS A 116 7.37 20.49 2.39
C HIS A 116 7.78 21.07 3.75
N HIS A 117 7.40 22.33 4.01
CA HIS A 117 7.76 23.01 5.26
C HIS A 117 7.21 22.28 6.51
N LEU A 118 6.04 21.63 6.40
CA LEU A 118 5.48 20.77 7.46
C LEU A 118 6.32 19.53 7.76
N ASN A 119 7.07 19.02 6.78
CA ASN A 119 7.96 17.87 6.92
C ASN A 119 9.42 18.30 7.12
N ALA A 120 9.65 19.34 7.94
CA ALA A 120 11.00 19.85 8.22
C ALA A 120 11.97 18.79 8.78
N LYS A 121 11.43 17.72 9.40
CA LYS A 121 12.21 16.60 9.95
C LYS A 121 12.53 15.52 8.90
N GLN A 122 12.06 15.65 7.67
CA GLN A 122 12.25 14.67 6.59
C GLN A 122 11.79 13.26 7.00
N LEU A 123 10.62 13.18 7.64
CA LEU A 123 9.99 11.91 8.00
C LEU A 123 9.72 11.08 6.73
N PRO A 124 9.82 9.74 6.82
CA PRO A 124 9.45 8.89 5.70
C PRO A 124 7.96 8.99 5.40
N VAL A 125 7.59 8.68 4.15
CA VAL A 125 6.19 8.42 3.79
C VAL A 125 5.85 7.00 4.20
N GLU A 126 4.90 6.81 5.10
CA GLU A 126 4.48 5.49 5.58
C GLU A 126 3.04 5.18 5.17
N PHE A 127 2.80 3.94 4.72
CA PHE A 127 1.48 3.46 4.33
C PHE A 127 1.38 1.94 4.40
N VAL A 128 0.16 1.44 4.57
CA VAL A 128 -0.11 0.00 4.67
C VAL A 128 -0.61 -0.53 3.33
N LEU A 129 0.11 -1.51 2.80
CA LEU A 129 -0.30 -2.31 1.66
C LEU A 129 -1.14 -3.50 2.15
N HIS A 130 -2.21 -3.79 1.42
CA HIS A 130 -3.14 -4.86 1.73
C HIS A 130 -3.02 -5.94 0.66
N PHE A 131 -2.48 -7.10 1.02
CA PHE A 131 -2.32 -8.21 0.10
C PHE A 131 -3.36 -9.28 0.40
N ASP A 132 -4.23 -9.55 -0.58
CA ASP A 132 -5.17 -10.67 -0.56
C ASP A 132 -4.60 -11.89 -1.31
N SER A 133 -3.49 -11.70 -2.04
CA SER A 133 -2.76 -12.76 -2.73
C SER A 133 -1.27 -12.44 -2.82
N LEU A 134 -0.44 -13.48 -2.96
CA LEU A 134 1.00 -13.36 -3.16
C LEU A 134 1.41 -14.02 -4.49
N PRO A 135 2.05 -13.29 -5.42
CA PRO A 135 2.57 -13.88 -6.64
C PRO A 135 3.94 -14.54 -6.37
N PHE A 136 4.07 -15.81 -6.73
CA PHE A 136 5.34 -16.54 -6.74
C PHE A 136 5.60 -17.09 -8.14
N LEU A 137 6.67 -16.61 -8.78
CA LEU A 137 6.99 -16.93 -10.18
C LEU A 137 5.81 -16.66 -11.13
N ARG A 138 5.14 -17.72 -11.62
CA ARG A 138 4.01 -17.65 -12.55
C ARG A 138 2.66 -17.82 -11.86
N ASP A 139 2.65 -18.24 -10.60
CA ASP A 139 1.45 -18.63 -9.88
C ASP A 139 1.04 -17.54 -8.89
N LEU A 140 -0.26 -17.37 -8.72
CA LEU A 140 -0.85 -16.42 -7.79
C LEU A 140 -1.57 -17.19 -6.69
N TYR A 141 -1.11 -17.03 -5.45
CA TYR A 141 -1.67 -17.73 -4.29
C TYR A 141 -2.56 -16.81 -3.49
N THR A 142 -3.87 -17.09 -3.48
CA THR A 142 -4.85 -16.38 -2.63
C THR A 142 -4.59 -16.69 -1.17
N LEU A 143 -4.60 -15.66 -0.32
CA LEU A 143 -4.37 -15.80 1.11
C LEU A 143 -5.66 -16.17 1.86
N LYS A 144 -5.54 -17.01 2.89
CA LYS A 144 -6.61 -17.30 3.85
C LYS A 144 -6.90 -16.10 4.75
N HIS A 145 -5.85 -15.34 5.08
CA HIS A 145 -5.93 -14.10 5.85
C HIS A 145 -5.28 -12.98 5.04
N ARG A 146 -5.87 -11.79 5.08
CA ARG A 146 -5.26 -10.61 4.45
C ARG A 146 -3.94 -10.29 5.15
N LEU A 147 -2.87 -10.16 4.36
CA LEU A 147 -1.56 -9.75 4.85
C LEU A 147 -1.45 -8.22 4.78
N LEU A 148 -1.07 -7.61 5.91
CA LEU A 148 -0.77 -6.18 5.99
C LEU A 148 0.74 -6.00 5.92
N VAL A 149 1.21 -5.25 4.92
CA VAL A 149 2.63 -4.93 4.75
C VAL A 149 2.83 -3.45 4.96
N MET A 150 3.63 -3.08 5.95
CA MET A 150 4.02 -1.69 6.17
C MET A 150 5.04 -1.30 5.11
N ALA A 151 4.75 -0.26 4.34
CA ALA A 151 5.66 0.35 3.39
C ALA A 151 6.14 1.70 3.92
N SER A 152 7.44 1.95 3.83
CA SER A 152 8.07 3.21 4.21
C SER A 152 8.99 3.67 3.08
N ILE A 153 8.87 4.92 2.65
CA ILE A 153 9.76 5.54 1.66
C ILE A 153 10.56 6.63 2.36
N SER A 154 11.87 6.46 2.44
CA SER A 154 12.79 7.43 3.06
C SER A 154 13.13 8.58 2.11
N LYS A 155 13.70 9.66 2.68
CA LYS A 155 14.20 10.81 1.90
C LYS A 155 15.27 10.45 0.88
N ASP A 156 16.00 9.37 1.13
CA ASP A 156 17.05 8.85 0.25
C ASP A 156 16.45 7.92 -0.82
N TYR A 157 15.12 7.95 -0.97
CA TYR A 157 14.35 7.15 -1.91
C TYR A 157 14.56 5.65 -1.70
N VAL A 158 14.77 5.22 -0.46
CA VAL A 158 14.81 3.81 -0.09
C VAL A 158 13.43 3.38 0.36
N VAL A 159 12.93 2.30 -0.22
CA VAL A 159 11.67 1.66 0.13
C VAL A 159 11.95 0.50 1.06
N THR A 160 11.29 0.52 2.21
CA THR A 160 11.29 -0.59 3.17
C THR A 160 9.90 -1.17 3.26
N LEU A 161 9.76 -2.47 3.00
CA LEU A 161 8.52 -3.23 3.16
C LEU A 161 8.68 -4.21 4.32
N THR A 162 7.77 -4.20 5.29
CA THR A 162 7.86 -5.06 6.49
C THR A 162 6.53 -5.72 6.80
N ALA A 163 6.55 -7.03 7.06
CA ALA A 163 5.42 -7.78 7.61
C ALA A 163 5.91 -8.93 8.50
N GLY A 164 5.78 -8.76 9.81
CA GLY A 164 6.31 -9.72 10.79
C GLY A 164 7.81 -9.97 10.58
N PRO A 165 8.26 -11.23 10.39
CA PRO A 165 9.67 -11.57 10.18
C PRO A 165 10.17 -11.27 8.75
N LEU A 166 9.31 -10.82 7.84
CA LEU A 166 9.67 -10.46 6.48
C LEU A 166 10.03 -8.97 6.41
N LYS A 167 11.21 -8.66 5.87
CA LYS A 167 11.67 -7.30 5.63
C LYS A 167 12.40 -7.25 4.29
N TYR A 168 11.98 -6.33 3.43
CA TYR A 168 12.59 -6.05 2.14
C TYR A 168 13.00 -4.58 2.07
N GLU A 169 14.15 -4.30 1.47
CA GLU A 169 14.70 -2.94 1.33
C GLU A 169 15.30 -2.76 -0.08
N THR A 170 14.89 -1.71 -0.79
CA THR A 170 15.39 -1.42 -2.14
C THR A 170 15.32 0.08 -2.47
N PRO A 171 16.19 0.60 -3.34
CA PRO A 171 15.94 1.90 -3.97
C PRO A 171 14.61 1.92 -4.73
N TYR A 172 13.84 3.00 -4.60
CA TYR A 172 12.51 3.20 -5.20
C TYR A 172 12.53 3.06 -6.72
N GLU A 173 13.59 3.57 -7.37
CA GLU A 173 13.79 3.51 -8.82
C GLU A 173 13.94 2.08 -9.38
N LEU A 174 14.30 1.11 -8.53
CA LEU A 174 14.45 -0.29 -8.93
C LEU A 174 13.16 -1.09 -8.82
N ILE A 175 12.03 -0.45 -8.50
CA ILE A 175 10.71 -1.08 -8.39
C ILE A 175 9.97 -0.87 -9.72
N PRO A 176 9.91 -1.88 -10.61
CA PRO A 176 9.26 -1.76 -11.90
C PRO A 176 7.79 -1.43 -11.73
N ASP A 177 7.34 -0.37 -12.40
CA ASP A 177 5.96 0.15 -12.34
C ASP A 177 5.43 0.36 -10.91
N GLU A 178 6.34 0.54 -9.94
CA GLU A 178 6.03 0.64 -8.51
C GLU A 178 5.23 -0.56 -7.97
N ASN A 179 5.46 -1.75 -8.54
CA ASN A 179 4.84 -2.98 -8.10
C ASN A 179 5.47 -3.53 -6.81
N MET A 180 5.12 -2.90 -5.69
CA MET A 180 5.58 -3.26 -4.34
C MET A 180 5.24 -4.70 -3.97
N THR A 181 4.09 -5.23 -4.39
CA THR A 181 3.67 -6.62 -4.12
C THR A 181 4.65 -7.61 -4.74
N TYR A 182 5.01 -7.41 -6.00
CA TYR A 182 5.97 -8.27 -6.69
C TYR A 182 7.37 -8.20 -6.05
N GLN A 183 7.83 -7.02 -5.67
CA GLN A 183 9.13 -6.88 -5.01
C GLN A 183 9.16 -7.55 -3.64
N PHE A 184 8.08 -7.43 -2.87
CA PHE A 184 7.97 -8.09 -1.58
C PHE A 184 8.07 -9.63 -1.70
N THR A 185 7.44 -10.24 -2.70
CA THR A 185 7.52 -11.70 -2.88
C THR A 185 8.82 -12.18 -3.51
N LYS A 186 9.50 -11.34 -4.29
CA LYS A 186 10.82 -11.65 -4.84
C LYS A 186 11.84 -11.94 -3.74
N ASP A 187 11.80 -11.18 -2.65
CA ASP A 187 12.76 -11.33 -1.54
C ASP A 187 12.60 -12.66 -0.80
N ILE A 188 11.36 -13.13 -0.63
CA ILE A 188 11.06 -14.48 -0.13
C ILE A 188 11.74 -15.53 -1.03
N GLY A 189 11.68 -15.34 -2.36
CA GLY A 189 12.38 -16.21 -3.31
C GLY A 189 13.90 -16.17 -3.16
N ILE A 190 14.49 -14.99 -2.93
CA ILE A 190 15.92 -14.81 -2.67
C ILE A 190 16.33 -15.54 -1.38
N ASP A 191 15.54 -15.41 -0.32
CA ASP A 191 15.80 -16.09 0.95
C ASP A 191 15.81 -17.61 0.80
N ILE A 192 14.89 -18.16 0.01
CA ILE A 192 14.82 -19.59 -0.28
C ILE A 192 16.06 -20.02 -1.08
N ALA A 193 16.40 -19.29 -2.13
CA ALA A 193 17.58 -19.59 -2.97
C ALA A 193 18.89 -19.54 -2.18
N ASN A 194 19.01 -18.58 -1.24
CA ASN A 194 20.19 -18.38 -0.41
C ASN A 194 20.19 -19.23 0.87
N LYS A 195 19.16 -20.06 1.10
CA LYS A 195 18.99 -20.87 2.32
C LYS A 195 18.94 -20.03 3.61
N THR A 196 18.48 -18.79 3.51
CA THR A 196 18.23 -17.87 4.65
C THR A 196 16.75 -17.81 5.04
N PHE A 197 15.89 -18.57 4.35
CA PHE A 197 14.49 -18.71 4.71
C PHE A 197 14.32 -19.47 6.03
N THR A 198 13.95 -18.75 7.09
CA THR A 198 13.91 -19.29 8.46
C THR A 198 12.60 -20.00 8.78
N LYS A 199 12.61 -20.81 9.85
CA LYS A 199 11.41 -21.45 10.38
C LYS A 199 10.32 -20.42 10.74
N GLU A 200 10.71 -19.29 11.34
CA GLU A 200 9.79 -18.20 11.69
C GLU A 200 9.12 -17.60 10.45
N LYS A 201 9.87 -17.36 9.36
CA LYS A 201 9.31 -16.90 8.09
C LYS A 201 8.35 -17.92 7.49
N LYS A 202 8.67 -19.23 7.62
CA LYS A 202 7.78 -20.31 7.20
C LYS A 202 6.46 -20.27 7.98
N GLU A 203 6.50 -20.34 9.31
CA GLU A 203 5.33 -20.34 10.17
C GLU A 203 4.45 -19.09 9.96
N PHE A 204 5.09 -17.93 9.77
CA PHE A 204 4.40 -16.70 9.42
C PHE A 204 3.62 -16.82 8.10
N LEU A 205 4.25 -17.29 7.02
CA LEU A 205 3.56 -17.46 5.74
C LEU A 205 2.52 -18.59 5.77
N GLU A 206 2.73 -19.66 6.55
CA GLU A 206 1.75 -20.75 6.72
C GLU A 206 0.44 -20.24 7.32
N TYR A 207 0.50 -19.28 8.25
CA TYR A 207 -0.70 -18.64 8.81
C TYR A 207 -1.52 -17.94 7.72
N TYR A 208 -0.88 -17.15 6.85
CA TYR A 208 -1.59 -16.37 5.82
C TYR A 208 -1.98 -17.18 4.59
N MET A 209 -1.13 -18.11 4.11
CA MET A 209 -1.36 -18.88 2.88
C MET A 209 -2.06 -20.23 3.14
N GLY A 210 -1.82 -20.82 4.31
CA GLY A 210 -2.07 -22.23 4.57
C GLY A 210 -0.91 -23.13 4.12
N THR A 211 -0.73 -24.24 4.84
CA THR A 211 0.39 -25.18 4.66
C THR A 211 0.51 -25.71 3.24
N ASP A 212 -0.56 -26.26 2.64
CA ASP A 212 -0.49 -26.85 1.30
C ASP A 212 -0.10 -25.84 0.21
N ALA A 213 -0.64 -24.63 0.29
CA ALA A 213 -0.35 -23.55 -0.66
C ALA A 213 1.10 -23.06 -0.52
N LEU A 214 1.58 -22.92 0.72
CA LEU A 214 2.97 -22.53 0.96
C LEU A 214 3.93 -23.64 0.49
N ASP A 215 3.70 -24.89 0.85
CA ASP A 215 4.57 -26.00 0.46
C ASP A 215 4.64 -26.15 -1.07
N SER A 216 3.51 -25.94 -1.77
CA SER A 216 3.48 -25.81 -3.23
C SER A 216 4.38 -24.66 -3.72
N ALA A 217 4.20 -23.45 -3.19
CA ALA A 217 5.00 -22.29 -3.59
C ALA A 217 6.51 -22.50 -3.34
N LEU A 218 6.87 -23.03 -2.16
CA LEU A 218 8.25 -23.35 -1.80
C LEU A 218 8.87 -24.39 -2.74
N MET A 219 8.11 -25.43 -3.13
CA MET A 219 8.57 -26.43 -4.10
C MET A 219 8.90 -25.81 -5.47
N HIS A 220 8.13 -24.80 -5.90
CA HIS A 220 8.38 -24.10 -7.16
C HIS A 220 9.55 -23.12 -7.09
N LEU A 221 9.76 -22.48 -5.94
CA LEU A 221 10.84 -21.52 -5.72
C LEU A 221 12.19 -22.18 -5.45
N THR A 222 12.18 -23.38 -4.85
CA THR A 222 13.40 -24.09 -4.48
C THR A 222 14.21 -24.45 -5.73
N PRO A 223 15.47 -23.98 -5.84
CA PRO A 223 16.32 -24.34 -6.97
C PRO A 223 16.46 -25.85 -7.10
N LYS A 224 16.08 -26.40 -8.26
CA LYS A 224 16.26 -27.82 -8.56
C LYS A 224 17.72 -28.07 -8.96
N SER A 225 18.31 -29.13 -8.41
CA SER A 225 19.65 -29.56 -8.85
C SER A 225 19.59 -29.92 -10.34
N VAL A 226 20.33 -29.18 -11.17
CA VAL A 226 20.53 -29.55 -12.56
C VAL A 226 21.56 -30.67 -12.55
N SER A 227 21.12 -31.91 -12.74
CA SER A 227 21.96 -33.11 -12.68
C SER A 227 23.07 -33.14 -13.75
N SER A 228 22.93 -32.33 -14.79
CA SER A 228 23.93 -32.10 -15.83
C SER A 228 23.53 -30.87 -16.63
N PHE A 229 24.45 -29.92 -16.85
CA PHE A 229 24.26 -28.98 -17.95
C PHE A 229 24.16 -29.80 -19.25
N PRO A 230 23.25 -29.45 -20.19
CA PRO A 230 23.24 -30.11 -21.49
C PRO A 230 24.65 -30.01 -22.08
N ASP A 231 25.19 -31.14 -22.54
CA ASP A 231 26.51 -31.17 -23.16
C ASP A 231 26.49 -30.21 -24.35
N ARG A 232 27.26 -29.11 -24.24
CA ARG A 232 27.35 -28.10 -25.28
C ARG A 232 28.47 -28.36 -26.27
N SER A 233 29.15 -29.50 -26.17
CA SER A 233 30.22 -29.90 -27.09
C SER A 233 29.76 -30.02 -28.54
N GLU A 234 28.46 -30.21 -28.79
CA GLU A 234 27.87 -30.24 -30.14
C GLU A 234 27.37 -28.87 -30.65
N TYR A 235 27.27 -27.84 -29.80
CA TYR A 235 26.86 -26.50 -30.24
C TYR A 235 28.10 -25.68 -30.61
N PHE A 236 28.40 -25.61 -31.91
CA PHE A 236 29.39 -24.66 -32.42
C PHE A 236 29.00 -23.23 -32.07
N THR A 237 29.92 -22.48 -31.48
CA THR A 237 29.85 -21.03 -31.40
C THR A 237 29.82 -20.47 -32.83
N ALA A 238 28.65 -20.00 -33.27
CA ALA A 238 28.60 -19.10 -34.40
C ALA A 238 29.26 -17.78 -33.96
N ASN A 239 30.49 -17.53 -34.43
CA ASN A 239 31.10 -16.22 -34.31
C ASN A 239 30.20 -15.20 -35.03
N ILE A 240 29.74 -14.19 -34.30
CA ILE A 240 29.26 -12.92 -34.84
C ILE A 240 30.25 -11.85 -34.40
#